data_AF-A0A929ET15-F1
#
_entry.id   AF-A0A929ET15-F1
#
_cell.length_a   1.000
_cell.length_b   1.000
_cell.length_c   1.000
_cell.angle_alpha   90.00
_cell.angle_beta   90.00
_cell.angle_gamma   90.00
#
_symmetry.space_group_name_H-M   'P 1'
#
loop_
_entity.id
_entity.type
_entity.pdbx_description
1 polymer ?
#
loop_
_entity_poly.entity_id
_entity_poly.type
_entity_poly.pdbx_seq_one_letter_code
_entity_poly.pdbx_strand_id
1 'polypeptide(L)'
;GMYGGHKVNIAWQLAGIPISVALGIIVGLIPGYLLYKLFVKYDWQPPRRTLLVIGISICLMWLEEVAHGVVPIASLLGVMAIGFIILEKEEAIAHIISQKLKKLWVFAELLLFVLVGAQVNVSVAWEAGAAGLIIIFIGLVARSIGTYISVLGTDYTRKERLFCVVAYVPKATVQAAIGAVPLEAGVAGGEVILAVAVLSILVTAPLGAIGIMLLGEPILEEEKLTSYRFKALREKLQLPRVGERIRSKKHGTIWKIIEEKEVWIDVSEEEGFEPGPTPAIYVRYWQPESSSVPGRGKTMEYRYSFIDSSFHANWEVLYD
;
A
#
# COMPACT_ATOMS: atom_id res chain seq x y z
N GLY A 1 -17.56 27.08 12.74
CA GLY A 1 -18.78 26.29 13.04
C GLY A 1 -19.21 26.39 14.50
N MET A 2 -18.42 25.89 15.45
CA MET A 2 -18.80 25.86 16.88
C MET A 2 -18.50 27.14 17.67
N TYR A 3 -17.65 28.03 17.15
CA TYR A 3 -17.31 29.32 17.79
C TYR A 3 -18.27 30.47 17.45
N GLY A 4 -19.25 30.25 16.56
CA GLY A 4 -20.04 31.33 15.95
C GLY A 4 -21.40 31.63 16.58
N GLY A 5 -21.77 31.04 17.72
CA GLY A 5 -23.00 31.39 18.46
C GLY A 5 -24.35 31.21 17.73
N HIS A 6 -24.37 30.76 16.47
CA HIS A 6 -25.61 30.48 15.76
C HIS A 6 -26.23 29.17 16.27
N LYS A 7 -27.57 29.11 16.30
CA LYS A 7 -28.32 27.87 16.55
C LYS A 7 -27.98 26.84 15.48
N VAL A 8 -26.92 26.09 15.70
CA VAL A 8 -26.56 24.97 14.85
C VAL A 8 -27.48 23.82 15.22
N ASN A 9 -28.27 23.34 14.25
CA ASN A 9 -28.89 22.04 14.35
C ASN A 9 -27.78 20.98 14.42
N ILE A 10 -27.48 20.51 15.63
CA ILE A 10 -26.47 19.47 15.90
C ILE A 10 -26.73 18.22 15.02
N ALA A 11 -28.01 17.92 14.77
CA ALA A 11 -28.44 16.86 13.85
C ALA A 11 -27.94 17.07 12.40
N TRP A 12 -27.94 18.31 11.91
CA TRP A 12 -27.44 18.64 10.57
C TRP A 12 -25.91 18.55 10.48
N GLN A 13 -25.19 18.92 11.54
CA GLN A 13 -23.73 18.73 11.57
C GLN A 13 -23.34 17.25 11.65
N LEU A 14 -24.06 16.44 12.44
CA LEU A 14 -23.85 15.00 12.51
C LEU A 14 -24.18 14.31 11.18
N ALA A 15 -25.28 14.68 10.53
CA ALA A 15 -25.63 14.17 9.20
C ALA A 15 -24.65 14.65 8.11
N GLY A 16 -24.08 15.84 8.28
CA GLY A 16 -23.10 16.42 7.36
C GLY A 16 -21.82 15.61 7.23
N ILE A 17 -21.43 14.84 8.25
CA ILE A 17 -20.19 14.03 8.23
C ILE A 17 -20.30 12.83 7.26
N PRO A 18 -21.30 11.92 7.36
CA PRO A 18 -21.46 10.86 6.37
C PRO A 18 -21.67 11.40 4.95
N ILE A 19 -22.42 12.50 4.81
CA ILE A 19 -22.68 13.14 3.52
C ILE A 19 -21.37 13.65 2.91
N SER A 20 -20.50 14.30 3.69
CA SER A 20 -19.24 14.83 3.19
C SER A 20 -18.25 13.75 2.78
N VAL A 21 -18.23 12.63 3.51
CA VAL A 21 -17.46 11.43 3.15
C VAL A 21 -17.97 10.86 1.82
N ALA A 22 -19.27 10.62 1.71
CA ALA A 22 -19.86 10.05 0.50
C ALA A 22 -19.65 10.95 -0.72
N LEU A 23 -19.89 12.25 -0.58
CA LEU A 23 -19.66 13.22 -1.65
C LEU A 23 -18.19 13.35 -2.01
N GLY A 24 -17.28 13.40 -1.02
CA GLY A 24 -15.84 13.42 -1.26
C GLY A 24 -15.38 12.22 -2.09
N ILE A 25 -15.84 11.01 -1.74
CA ILE A 25 -15.54 9.78 -2.49
C ILE A 25 -16.11 9.87 -3.93
N ILE A 26 -17.38 10.24 -4.11
CA ILE A 26 -18.02 10.34 -5.43
C ILE A 26 -17.28 11.34 -6.32
N VAL A 27 -17.00 12.54 -5.78
CA VAL A 27 -16.32 13.62 -6.48
C VAL A 27 -14.87 13.26 -6.82
N GLY A 28 -14.23 12.35 -6.06
CA GLY A 28 -12.91 11.80 -6.41
C GLY A 28 -12.95 10.66 -7.43
N LEU A 29 -13.92 9.75 -7.34
CA LEU A 29 -14.04 8.60 -8.23
C LEU A 29 -14.31 8.99 -9.68
N ILE A 30 -15.14 10.02 -9.92
CA ILE A 30 -15.47 10.50 -11.27
C ILE A 30 -14.21 10.96 -12.04
N PRO A 31 -13.42 11.94 -11.56
CA PRO A 31 -12.20 12.36 -12.24
C PRO A 31 -11.13 11.26 -12.21
N GLY A 32 -11.04 10.45 -11.16
CA GLY A 32 -10.10 9.32 -11.11
C GLY A 32 -10.36 8.26 -12.21
N TYR A 33 -11.64 7.96 -12.48
CA TYR A 33 -12.03 7.08 -13.58
C TYR A 33 -11.76 7.72 -14.95
N LEU A 34 -12.00 9.02 -15.11
CA LEU A 34 -11.67 9.74 -16.33
C LEU A 34 -10.16 9.72 -16.61
N LEU A 35 -9.35 9.93 -15.57
CA LEU A 35 -7.89 9.85 -15.60
C LEU A 35 -7.39 8.49 -16.08
N TYR A 36 -7.89 7.42 -15.47
CA TYR A 36 -7.54 6.06 -15.86
C TYR A 36 -7.82 5.84 -17.36
N LYS A 37 -9.02 6.22 -17.84
CA LYS A 37 -9.36 6.08 -19.26
C LYS A 37 -8.42 6.87 -20.17
N LEU A 38 -8.03 8.08 -19.77
CA LEU A 38 -7.07 8.88 -20.52
C LEU A 38 -5.69 8.23 -20.58
N PHE A 39 -5.21 7.67 -19.47
CA PHE A 39 -3.90 7.02 -19.38
C PHE A 39 -3.80 5.71 -20.17
N VAL A 40 -4.91 4.97 -20.31
CA VAL A 40 -4.97 3.76 -21.15
C VAL A 40 -5.11 4.14 -22.62
N LYS A 41 -5.93 5.16 -22.94
CA LYS A 41 -6.15 5.57 -24.32
C LYS A 41 -4.92 6.24 -24.96
N TYR A 42 -4.18 7.01 -24.18
CA TYR A 42 -2.99 7.72 -24.65
C TYR A 42 -1.78 7.27 -23.86
N ASP A 43 -0.79 6.69 -24.54
CA ASP A 43 0.47 6.30 -23.91
C ASP A 43 1.36 7.53 -23.63
N TRP A 44 0.98 8.29 -22.60
CA TRP A 44 1.74 9.44 -22.17
C TRP A 44 2.94 9.02 -21.36
N GLN A 45 4.05 9.74 -21.52
CA GLN A 45 5.23 9.54 -20.69
C GLN A 45 4.87 9.71 -19.19
N PRO A 46 5.44 8.87 -18.30
CA PRO A 46 5.14 8.88 -16.86
C PRO A 46 5.09 10.24 -16.13
N PRO A 47 6.01 11.22 -16.38
CA PRO A 47 5.95 12.50 -15.68
C PRO A 47 4.66 13.27 -15.93
N ARG A 48 4.08 13.19 -17.15
CA ARG A 48 2.83 13.88 -17.48
C ARG A 48 1.64 13.30 -16.71
N ARG A 49 1.58 11.97 -16.57
CA ARG A 49 0.52 11.29 -15.80
C ARG A 49 0.51 11.74 -14.35
N THR A 50 1.70 11.80 -13.74
CA THR A 50 1.87 12.21 -12.34
C THR A 50 1.47 13.67 -12.13
N LEU A 51 1.93 14.58 -13.00
CA LEU A 51 1.56 16.00 -12.94
C LEU A 51 0.05 16.22 -13.07
N LEU A 52 -0.61 15.43 -13.92
CA LEU A 52 -2.04 15.58 -14.14
C LEU A 52 -2.87 15.07 -12.94
N VAL A 53 -2.42 14.00 -12.28
CA VAL A 53 -3.00 13.57 -10.99
C VAL A 53 -2.87 14.68 -9.94
N ILE A 54 -1.67 15.27 -9.79
CA ILE A 54 -1.44 16.38 -8.84
C ILE A 54 -2.34 17.58 -9.18
N GLY A 55 -2.41 17.97 -10.46
CA GLY A 55 -3.23 19.09 -10.91
C GLY A 55 -4.71 18.90 -10.61
N ILE A 56 -5.26 17.71 -10.90
CA ILE A 56 -6.65 17.40 -10.57
C ILE A 56 -6.89 17.37 -9.06
N SER A 57 -5.95 16.84 -8.27
CA SER A 57 -6.05 16.87 -6.81
C SER A 57 -6.11 18.30 -6.25
N ILE A 58 -5.29 19.22 -6.78
CA ILE A 58 -5.33 20.64 -6.39
C ILE A 58 -6.66 21.27 -6.82
N CYS A 59 -7.14 21.00 -8.02
CA CYS A 59 -8.45 21.48 -8.48
C CYS A 59 -9.59 20.98 -7.59
N LEU A 60 -9.52 19.73 -7.11
CA LEU A 60 -10.50 19.19 -6.17
C LEU A 60 -10.48 19.90 -4.81
N MET A 61 -9.30 20.24 -4.30
CA MET A 61 -9.19 21.04 -3.07
C MET A 61 -9.77 22.45 -3.27
N TRP A 62 -9.48 23.09 -4.41
CA TRP A 62 -10.05 24.39 -4.73
C TRP A 62 -11.58 24.35 -4.87
N LEU A 63 -12.12 23.26 -5.45
CA LEU A 63 -13.55 23.05 -5.55
C LEU A 63 -14.22 22.94 -4.18
N GLU A 64 -13.59 22.25 -3.21
CA GLU A 64 -14.08 22.21 -1.82
C GLU A 64 -14.16 23.63 -1.21
N GLU A 65 -13.11 24.44 -1.39
CA GLU A 65 -13.06 25.79 -0.83
C GLU A 65 -14.17 26.69 -1.38
N VAL A 66 -14.45 26.62 -2.69
CA VAL A 66 -15.56 27.34 -3.33
C VAL A 66 -16.93 26.79 -2.88
N ALA A 67 -17.04 25.48 -2.67
CA ALA A 67 -18.29 24.81 -2.31
C ALA A 67 -18.62 24.85 -0.81
N HIS A 68 -17.68 25.29 0.05
CA HIS A 68 -17.76 25.22 1.52
C HIS A 68 -19.03 25.89 2.11
N GLY A 69 -19.66 26.81 1.38
CA GLY A 69 -20.93 27.46 1.79
C GLY A 69 -22.22 26.73 1.40
N VAL A 70 -22.16 25.73 0.51
CA VAL A 70 -23.35 25.09 -0.08
C VAL A 70 -23.37 23.59 0.19
N VAL A 71 -22.21 22.92 0.08
CA VAL A 71 -22.10 21.46 0.19
C VAL A 71 -20.84 21.08 0.96
N PRO A 72 -20.94 20.24 2.01
CA PRO A 72 -19.76 19.74 2.70
C PRO A 72 -19.12 18.64 1.83
N ILE A 73 -17.94 18.90 1.26
CA ILE A 73 -17.20 17.94 0.43
C ILE A 73 -15.85 17.70 1.10
N ALA A 74 -15.46 16.45 1.35
CA ALA A 74 -14.14 16.13 1.87
C ALA A 74 -13.15 15.83 0.72
N SER A 75 -12.45 16.85 0.20
CA SER A 75 -11.59 16.70 -0.99
C SER A 75 -10.42 15.74 -0.76
N LEU A 76 -9.84 15.70 0.45
CA LEU A 76 -8.75 14.76 0.77
C LEU A 76 -9.18 13.29 0.59
N LEU A 77 -10.42 12.95 0.95
CA LEU A 77 -11.00 11.64 0.69
C LEU A 77 -11.19 11.41 -0.82
N GLY A 78 -11.56 12.45 -1.56
CA GLY A 78 -11.63 12.40 -3.02
C GLY A 78 -10.27 12.16 -3.69
N VAL A 79 -9.21 12.81 -3.22
CA VAL A 79 -7.84 12.58 -3.71
C VAL A 79 -7.39 11.15 -3.43
N MET A 80 -7.72 10.60 -2.26
CA MET A 80 -7.47 9.18 -1.97
C MET A 80 -8.29 8.27 -2.89
N ALA A 81 -9.55 8.62 -3.19
CA ALA A 81 -10.39 7.86 -4.11
C ALA A 81 -9.85 7.87 -5.55
N ILE A 82 -9.23 8.97 -6.01
CA ILE A 82 -8.50 9.00 -7.29
C ILE A 82 -7.36 7.98 -7.29
N GLY A 83 -6.53 7.97 -6.24
CA GLY A 83 -5.43 7.02 -6.11
C GLY A 83 -5.94 5.57 -6.10
N PHE A 84 -7.00 5.31 -5.34
CA PHE A 84 -7.64 4.00 -5.23
C PHE A 84 -8.18 3.50 -6.56
N ILE A 85 -8.94 4.30 -7.32
CA ILE A 85 -9.53 3.85 -8.59
C ILE A 85 -8.46 3.60 -9.66
N ILE A 86 -7.37 4.38 -9.66
CA ILE A 86 -6.26 4.15 -10.59
C ILE A 86 -5.54 2.84 -10.20
N LEU A 87 -5.33 2.58 -8.91
CA LEU A 87 -4.74 1.35 -8.40
C LEU A 87 -5.59 0.11 -8.74
N GLU A 88 -6.90 0.21 -8.51
CA GLU A 88 -7.86 -0.87 -8.77
C GLU A 88 -8.00 -1.20 -10.26
N LYS A 89 -7.89 -0.20 -11.15
CA LYS A 89 -8.05 -0.40 -12.59
C LYS A 89 -6.76 -0.73 -13.32
N GLU A 90 -5.65 -0.12 -12.93
CA GLU A 90 -4.35 -0.26 -13.59
C GLU A 90 -3.21 -0.17 -12.57
N GLU A 91 -2.96 -1.29 -11.89
CA GLU A 91 -1.98 -1.40 -10.81
C GLU A 91 -0.58 -0.96 -11.27
N ALA A 92 -0.17 -1.32 -12.49
CA ALA A 92 1.15 -0.95 -13.04
C ALA A 92 1.31 0.57 -13.18
N ILE A 93 0.28 1.28 -13.67
CA ILE A 93 0.31 2.74 -13.82
C ILE A 93 0.33 3.40 -12.44
N ALA A 94 -0.48 2.90 -11.49
CA ALA A 94 -0.53 3.40 -10.13
C ALA A 94 0.81 3.30 -9.42
N HIS A 95 1.50 2.15 -9.56
CA HIS A 95 2.83 1.96 -8.99
C HIS A 95 3.86 2.92 -9.58
N ILE A 96 3.86 3.14 -10.89
CA ILE A 96 4.77 4.12 -11.54
C ILE A 96 4.52 5.53 -10.99
N ILE A 97 3.26 5.95 -10.88
CA ILE A 97 2.88 7.27 -10.33
C ILE A 97 3.32 7.37 -8.86
N SER A 98 3.04 6.35 -8.06
CA SER A 98 3.41 6.28 -6.64
C SER A 98 4.93 6.41 -6.44
N GLN A 99 5.75 5.73 -7.25
CA GLN A 99 7.22 5.86 -7.18
C GLN A 99 7.70 7.28 -7.52
N LYS A 100 7.03 7.99 -8.43
CA LYS A 100 7.35 9.39 -8.74
C LYS A 100 6.92 10.33 -7.61
N LEU A 101 5.71 10.14 -7.07
CA LEU A 101 5.23 10.89 -5.91
C LEU A 101 6.10 10.67 -4.68
N LYS A 102 6.62 9.45 -4.46
CA LYS A 102 7.55 9.15 -3.36
C LYS A 102 8.81 10.02 -3.42
N LYS A 103 9.37 10.27 -4.62
CA LYS A 103 10.53 11.17 -4.77
C LYS A 103 10.21 12.61 -4.41
N LEU A 104 9.02 13.09 -4.78
CA LEU A 104 8.53 14.41 -4.39
C LEU A 104 8.26 14.50 -2.89
N TRP A 105 7.69 13.43 -2.32
CA TRP A 105 7.36 13.33 -0.91
C TRP A 105 8.58 13.48 -0.01
N VAL A 106 9.74 12.91 -0.37
CA VAL A 106 10.98 13.08 0.42
C VAL A 106 11.36 14.56 0.60
N PHE A 107 11.10 15.40 -0.41
CA PHE A 107 11.30 16.84 -0.27
C PHE A 107 10.19 17.49 0.57
N ALA A 108 8.92 17.13 0.31
CA ALA A 108 7.78 17.70 1.01
C ALA A 108 7.76 17.35 2.51
N GLU A 109 8.15 16.14 2.89
CA GLU A 109 8.19 15.70 4.30
C GLU A 109 9.22 16.49 5.10
N LEU A 110 10.39 16.78 4.52
CA LEU A 110 11.42 17.60 5.16
C LEU A 110 10.89 19.02 5.43
N LEU A 111 10.27 19.64 4.42
CA LEU A 111 9.66 20.96 4.59
C LEU A 111 8.56 20.93 5.67
N LEU A 112 7.68 19.92 5.61
CA LEU A 112 6.56 19.78 6.53
C LEU A 112 7.03 19.68 7.98
N PHE A 113 7.98 18.78 8.29
CA PHE A 113 8.45 18.61 9.67
C PHE A 113 9.30 19.78 10.16
N VAL A 114 10.11 20.40 9.30
CA VAL A 114 10.89 21.60 9.68
C VAL A 114 9.97 22.78 9.97
N LEU A 115 8.96 23.04 9.13
CA LEU A 115 8.02 24.14 9.32
C LEU A 115 7.16 23.93 10.58
N VAL A 116 6.65 22.72 10.79
CA VAL A 116 5.89 22.40 12.00
C VAL A 116 6.75 22.56 13.25
N GLY A 117 8.02 22.12 13.21
CA GLY A 117 8.96 22.34 14.29
C GLY A 117 9.23 23.83 14.57
N ALA A 118 9.30 24.66 13.52
CA ALA A 118 9.50 26.10 13.65
C ALA A 118 8.27 26.85 14.20
N GLN A 119 7.06 26.33 13.97
CA GLN A 119 5.81 26.98 14.41
C GLN A 119 5.45 26.69 15.87
N VAL A 120 6.05 25.67 16.49
CA VAL A 120 5.70 25.24 17.86
C VAL A 120 6.32 26.17 18.89
N ASN A 121 5.47 26.70 19.77
CA ASN A 121 5.93 27.42 20.96
C ASN A 121 6.34 26.42 22.06
N VAL A 122 7.63 26.39 22.38
CA VAL A 122 8.22 25.47 23.36
C VAL A 122 7.69 25.72 24.78
N SER A 123 7.44 26.97 25.15
CA SER A 123 6.91 27.33 26.48
C SER A 123 5.50 26.76 26.66
N VAL A 124 4.63 26.92 25.66
CA VAL A 124 3.27 26.36 25.68
C VAL A 124 3.31 24.83 25.68
N ALA A 125 4.23 24.22 24.93
CA ALA A 125 4.40 22.77 24.92
C ALA A 125 4.85 22.22 26.28
N TRP A 126 5.65 22.98 27.03
CA TRP A 126 6.07 22.60 28.39
C TRP A 126 4.91 22.70 29.39
N GLU A 127 4.18 23.81 29.37
CA GLU A 127 3.04 24.04 30.27
C GLU A 127 1.89 23.07 30.00
N ALA A 128 1.56 22.85 28.73
CA ALA A 128 0.54 21.89 28.33
C ALA A 128 1.02 20.44 28.39
N GLY A 129 2.33 20.19 28.49
CA GLY A 129 2.95 18.90 28.21
C GLY A 129 2.40 17.74 29.04
N ALA A 130 2.26 17.92 30.36
CA ALA A 130 1.75 16.88 31.24
C ALA A 130 0.26 16.56 30.97
N ALA A 131 -0.59 17.59 30.86
CA ALA A 131 -2.01 17.42 30.54
C ALA A 131 -2.19 16.84 29.12
N GLY A 132 -1.40 17.30 28.16
CA GLY A 132 -1.36 16.81 26.78
C GLY A 132 -0.98 15.34 26.70
N LEU A 133 0.01 14.89 27.47
CA LEU A 133 0.42 13.49 27.52
C LEU A 133 -0.69 12.58 28.05
N ILE A 134 -1.42 13.03 29.08
CA ILE A 134 -2.58 12.30 29.62
C ILE A 134 -3.69 12.19 28.55
N ILE A 135 -4.00 13.27 27.84
CA ILE A 135 -5.00 13.27 26.75
C ILE A 135 -4.57 12.32 25.63
N ILE A 136 -3.30 12.35 25.23
CA ILE A 136 -2.75 11.44 24.22
C ILE A 136 -2.89 10.00 24.69
N PHE A 137 -2.52 9.70 25.94
CA PHE A 137 -2.62 8.35 26.51
C PHE A 137 -4.06 7.83 26.51
N ILE A 138 -5.03 8.63 26.99
CA ILE A 138 -6.46 8.28 26.97
C ILE A 138 -6.93 8.02 25.53
N GLY A 139 -6.55 8.90 24.60
CA GLY A 139 -6.89 8.77 23.19
C GLY A 139 -6.23 7.59 22.48
N LEU A 140 -5.08 7.12 22.96
CA LEU A 140 -4.43 5.89 22.52
C LEU A 140 -5.15 4.65 23.07
N VAL A 141 -5.47 4.63 24.36
CA VAL A 141 -6.21 3.51 24.97
C VAL A 141 -7.56 3.30 24.29
N ALA A 142 -8.33 4.37 24.08
CA ALA A 142 -9.61 4.29 23.38
C ALA A 142 -9.45 3.75 21.95
N ARG A 143 -8.37 4.16 21.25
CA ARG A 143 -8.05 3.64 19.91
C ARG A 143 -7.65 2.18 19.95
N SER A 144 -6.80 1.77 20.88
CA SER A 144 -6.38 0.38 21.06
C SER A 144 -7.56 -0.55 21.29
N ILE A 145 -8.53 -0.13 22.12
CA ILE A 145 -9.79 -0.85 22.33
C ILE A 145 -10.59 -0.93 21.02
N GLY A 146 -10.75 0.20 20.31
CA GLY A 146 -11.46 0.25 19.03
C GLY A 146 -10.85 -0.67 17.97
N THR A 147 -9.52 -0.63 17.79
CA THR A 147 -8.80 -1.49 16.85
C THR A 147 -8.93 -2.95 17.24
N TYR A 148 -8.85 -3.29 18.52
CA TYR A 148 -9.05 -4.67 18.97
C TYR A 148 -10.46 -5.16 18.65
N ILE A 149 -11.49 -4.35 18.95
CA ILE A 149 -12.89 -4.67 18.65
C ILE A 149 -13.11 -4.86 17.14
N SER A 150 -12.53 -4.00 16.29
CA SER A 150 -12.71 -4.11 14.83
C SER A 150 -12.13 -5.39 14.23
N VAL A 151 -11.21 -6.04 14.92
CA VAL A 151 -10.50 -7.25 14.46
C VAL A 151 -11.05 -8.52 15.14
N LEU A 152 -11.98 -8.42 16.10
CA LEU A 152 -12.52 -9.60 16.80
C LEU A 152 -13.16 -10.65 15.89
N GLY A 153 -13.75 -10.21 14.77
CA GLY A 153 -14.41 -11.07 13.79
C GLY A 153 -13.51 -11.65 12.70
N THR A 154 -12.19 -11.45 12.77
CA THR A 154 -11.24 -12.02 11.79
C THR A 154 -10.60 -13.30 12.31
N ASP A 155 -10.04 -14.09 11.39
CA ASP A 155 -9.30 -15.34 11.68
C ASP A 155 -7.91 -15.10 12.31
N TYR A 156 -7.60 -13.87 12.75
CA TYR A 156 -6.31 -13.55 13.35
C TYR A 156 -6.14 -14.16 14.73
N THR A 157 -4.92 -14.61 15.01
CA THR A 157 -4.48 -15.07 16.32
C THR A 157 -4.47 -13.92 17.34
N ARG A 158 -4.49 -14.24 18.65
CA ARG A 158 -4.39 -13.22 19.71
C ARG A 158 -3.11 -12.37 19.59
N LYS A 159 -2.05 -12.98 19.06
CA LYS A 159 -0.74 -12.38 18.78
C LYS A 159 -0.86 -11.33 17.66
N GLU A 160 -1.40 -11.70 16.52
CA GLU A 160 -1.61 -10.79 15.38
C GLU A 160 -2.57 -9.65 15.73
N ARG A 161 -3.64 -9.93 16.50
CA ARG A 161 -4.56 -8.90 17.00
C ARG A 161 -3.84 -7.85 17.85
N LEU A 162 -2.90 -8.28 18.70
CA LEU A 162 -2.07 -7.36 19.48
C LEU A 162 -1.12 -6.56 18.57
N PHE A 163 -0.54 -7.19 17.56
CA PHE A 163 0.29 -6.49 16.58
C PHE A 163 -0.50 -5.42 15.83
N CYS A 164 -1.74 -5.71 15.40
CA CYS A 164 -2.63 -4.71 14.80
C CYS A 164 -2.84 -3.51 15.73
N VAL A 165 -3.04 -3.73 17.03
CA VAL A 165 -3.19 -2.62 17.99
C VAL A 165 -1.92 -1.76 18.04
N VAL A 166 -0.74 -2.37 18.07
CA VAL A 166 0.54 -1.64 18.14
C VAL A 166 0.85 -0.91 16.83
N ALA A 167 0.54 -1.51 15.68
CA ALA A 167 0.72 -0.90 14.36
C ALA A 167 -0.14 0.38 14.17
N TYR A 168 -1.22 0.54 14.94
CA TYR A 168 -2.09 1.72 14.93
C TYR A 168 -1.71 2.81 15.96
N VAL A 169 -0.64 2.61 16.75
CA VAL A 169 -0.12 3.61 17.71
C VAL A 169 0.61 4.78 17.03
N PRO A 170 1.53 4.58 16.05
CA PRO A 170 2.30 5.67 15.46
C PRO A 170 1.41 6.76 14.83
N LYS A 171 1.68 8.03 15.15
CA LYS A 171 1.09 9.20 14.46
C LYS A 171 2.17 10.19 14.05
N ALA A 172 1.99 10.79 12.88
CA ALA A 172 2.94 11.76 12.35
C ALA A 172 2.29 12.77 11.38
N THR A 173 2.17 12.38 10.12
CA THR A 173 2.05 13.30 8.99
C THR A 173 0.74 14.09 8.96
N VAL A 174 -0.40 13.43 9.20
CA VAL A 174 -1.71 14.11 9.22
C VAL A 174 -1.82 15.10 10.38
N GLN A 175 -1.24 14.76 11.54
CA GLN A 175 -1.25 15.65 12.71
C GLN A 175 -0.35 16.87 12.49
N ALA A 176 0.80 16.67 11.83
CA ALA A 176 1.69 17.75 11.48
C ALA A 176 1.07 18.69 10.43
N ALA A 177 0.34 18.15 9.44
CA ALA A 177 -0.31 18.96 8.41
C ALA A 177 -1.52 19.76 8.92
N ILE A 178 -2.36 19.16 9.77
CA ILE A 178 -3.64 19.76 10.20
C ILE A 178 -3.54 20.46 11.57
N GLY A 179 -2.50 20.15 12.37
CA GLY A 179 -2.35 20.67 13.73
C GLY A 179 -2.26 22.21 13.81
N ALA A 180 -1.78 22.86 12.75
CA ALA A 180 -1.67 24.32 12.68
C ALA A 180 -2.98 25.02 12.28
N VAL A 181 -3.96 24.31 11.71
CA VAL A 181 -5.19 24.90 11.17
C VAL A 181 -6.01 25.66 12.24
N PRO A 182 -6.20 25.15 13.47
CA PRO A 182 -6.91 25.91 14.51
C PRO A 182 -6.19 27.20 14.92
N LEU A 183 -4.85 27.19 14.92
CA LEU A 183 -4.05 28.36 15.23
C LEU A 183 -4.21 29.43 14.14
N GLU A 184 -4.13 29.03 12.86
CA GLU A 184 -4.34 29.93 11.72
C GLU A 184 -5.76 30.51 11.69
N ALA A 185 -6.77 29.71 12.05
CA ALA A 185 -8.15 30.14 12.15
C ALA A 185 -8.44 31.03 13.38
N GLY A 186 -7.43 31.35 14.20
CA GLY A 186 -7.58 32.20 15.38
C GLY A 186 -8.41 31.58 16.51
N VAL A 187 -8.48 30.25 16.57
CA VAL A 187 -9.24 29.52 17.60
C VAL A 187 -8.58 29.71 18.97
N ALA A 188 -9.39 30.01 20.00
CA ALA A 188 -8.91 30.09 21.37
C ALA A 188 -8.28 28.75 21.78
N GLY A 189 -7.00 28.77 22.17
CA GLY A 189 -6.22 27.57 22.47
C GLY A 189 -5.59 26.89 21.25
N GLY A 190 -5.58 27.53 20.08
CA GLY A 190 -4.93 27.00 18.86
C GLY A 190 -3.45 26.65 19.07
N GLU A 191 -2.70 27.45 19.83
CA GLU A 191 -1.30 27.16 20.18
C GLU A 191 -1.17 25.90 21.03
N VAL A 192 -2.10 25.68 21.97
CA VAL A 192 -2.14 24.47 22.80
C VAL A 192 -2.47 23.24 21.94
N ILE A 193 -3.42 23.36 21.01
CA ILE A 193 -3.78 22.27 20.09
C ILE A 193 -2.57 21.89 19.22
N LEU A 194 -1.87 22.88 18.65
CA LEU A 194 -0.66 22.65 17.87
C LEU A 194 0.44 21.99 18.73
N ALA A 195 0.67 22.49 19.93
CA ALA A 195 1.67 21.94 20.85
C ALA A 195 1.37 20.48 21.24
N VAL A 196 0.11 20.15 21.54
CA VAL A 196 -0.31 18.77 21.83
C VAL A 196 -0.23 17.87 20.59
N ALA A 197 -0.54 18.39 19.39
CA ALA A 197 -0.38 17.65 18.15
C ALA A 197 1.10 17.26 17.93
N VAL A 198 2.03 18.19 18.13
CA VAL A 198 3.47 17.91 18.00
C VAL A 198 3.98 17.00 19.10
N LEU A 199 3.52 17.17 20.34
CA LEU A 199 3.83 16.24 21.43
C LEU A 199 3.37 14.82 21.10
N SER A 200 2.18 14.65 20.50
CA SER A 200 1.70 13.35 20.04
C SER A 200 2.63 12.74 19.00
N ILE A 201 3.20 13.53 18.08
CA ILE A 201 4.12 13.01 17.07
C ILE A 201 5.42 12.54 17.73
N LEU A 202 6.02 13.40 18.56
CA LEU A 202 7.29 13.13 19.25
C LEU A 202 7.22 11.90 20.15
N VAL A 203 6.08 11.65 20.80
CA VAL A 203 5.90 10.51 21.69
C VAL A 203 5.50 9.25 20.92
N THR A 204 4.49 9.33 20.04
CA THR A 204 3.89 8.13 19.45
C THR A 204 4.67 7.55 18.28
N ALA A 205 5.40 8.36 17.51
CA ALA A 205 6.17 7.84 16.39
C ALA A 205 7.34 6.94 16.86
N PRO A 206 8.20 7.34 17.82
CA PRO A 206 9.24 6.46 18.35
C PRO A 206 8.69 5.25 19.10
N LEU A 207 7.70 5.45 19.98
CA LEU A 207 7.08 4.34 20.73
C LEU A 207 6.44 3.31 19.81
N GLY A 208 5.73 3.78 18.78
CA GLY A 208 5.12 2.92 17.78
C GLY A 208 6.17 2.18 16.94
N ALA A 209 7.25 2.86 16.52
CA ALA A 209 8.35 2.22 15.79
C ALA A 209 9.03 1.13 16.63
N ILE A 210 9.35 1.42 17.90
CA ILE A 210 9.91 0.43 18.85
C ILE A 210 8.94 -0.75 19.03
N GLY A 211 7.65 -0.47 19.21
CA GLY A 211 6.62 -1.50 19.34
C GLY A 211 6.54 -2.41 18.11
N ILE A 212 6.56 -1.84 16.91
CA ILE A 212 6.55 -2.61 15.65
C ILE A 212 7.82 -3.44 15.50
N MET A 213 8.99 -2.90 15.85
CA MET A 213 10.25 -3.65 15.77
C MET A 213 10.30 -4.82 16.77
N LEU A 214 9.87 -4.61 18.01
CA LEU A 214 9.91 -5.65 19.05
C LEU A 214 8.85 -6.73 18.86
N LEU A 215 7.68 -6.38 18.29
CA LEU A 215 6.55 -7.29 18.15
C LEU A 215 6.34 -7.78 16.72
N GLY A 216 6.99 -7.23 15.70
CA GLY A 216 6.79 -7.67 14.32
C GLY A 216 7.25 -9.10 14.10
N GLU A 217 8.56 -9.32 14.19
CA GLU A 217 9.20 -10.61 13.89
C GLU A 217 8.76 -11.77 14.82
N PRO A 218 8.60 -11.61 16.15
CA PRO A 218 8.32 -12.75 17.03
C PRO A 218 6.84 -13.14 17.16
N ILE A 219 5.91 -12.28 16.75
CA ILE A 219 4.46 -12.46 16.98
C ILE A 219 3.71 -12.71 15.68
N LEU A 220 4.20 -12.20 14.56
CA LEU A 220 3.63 -12.48 13.25
C LEU A 220 4.08 -13.85 12.77
N GLU A 221 3.13 -14.68 12.32
CA GLU A 221 3.47 -15.93 11.65
C GLU A 221 4.03 -15.63 10.26
N GLU A 222 5.11 -16.32 9.90
CA GLU A 222 5.67 -16.22 8.56
C GLU A 222 4.72 -16.94 7.57
N GLU A 223 4.13 -16.19 6.65
CA GLU A 223 3.18 -16.74 5.67
C GLU A 223 3.91 -17.70 4.70
N LYS A 224 3.86 -19.00 5.00
CA LYS A 224 4.53 -20.07 4.23
C LYS A 224 4.11 -20.15 2.75
N LEU A 225 2.98 -19.51 2.38
CA LEU A 225 2.31 -19.57 1.07
C LEU A 225 2.40 -18.27 0.25
N THR A 226 3.49 -17.50 0.35
CA THR A 226 3.63 -16.27 -0.44
C THR A 226 4.02 -16.54 -1.90
N SER A 227 3.44 -15.79 -2.84
CA SER A 227 3.82 -15.78 -4.27
C SER A 227 5.31 -15.47 -4.51
N TYR A 228 5.96 -14.79 -3.56
CA TYR A 228 7.40 -14.55 -3.55
C TYR A 228 8.23 -15.85 -3.59
N ARG A 229 7.73 -16.96 -3.02
CA ARG A 229 8.47 -18.22 -3.04
C ARG A 229 8.59 -18.80 -4.45
N PHE A 230 7.62 -18.58 -5.34
CA PHE A 230 7.75 -18.93 -6.77
C PHE A 230 8.82 -18.10 -7.46
N LYS A 231 8.88 -16.80 -7.17
CA LYS A 231 9.94 -15.93 -7.69
C LYS A 231 11.33 -16.36 -7.22
N ALA A 232 11.49 -16.67 -5.92
CA ALA A 232 12.74 -17.15 -5.35
C ALA A 232 13.15 -18.52 -5.92
N LEU A 233 12.19 -19.44 -6.08
CA LEU A 233 12.40 -20.74 -6.72
C LEU A 233 12.90 -20.57 -8.16
N ARG A 234 12.24 -19.69 -8.92
CA ARG A 234 12.59 -19.38 -10.31
C ARG A 234 14.02 -18.85 -10.43
N GLU A 235 14.40 -17.93 -9.54
CA GLU A 235 15.73 -17.33 -9.52
C GLU A 235 16.80 -18.36 -9.14
N LYS A 236 16.55 -19.18 -8.12
CA LYS A 236 17.45 -20.28 -7.72
C LYS A 236 17.68 -21.26 -8.87
N LEU A 237 16.63 -21.64 -9.58
CA LEU A 237 16.70 -22.63 -10.66
C LEU A 237 17.05 -22.03 -12.02
N GLN A 238 17.09 -20.69 -12.13
CA GLN A 238 17.34 -19.93 -13.36
C GLN A 238 16.38 -20.33 -14.49
N LEU A 239 15.08 -20.39 -14.18
CA LEU A 239 14.09 -20.88 -15.15
C LEU A 239 13.81 -19.85 -16.28
N PRO A 240 13.96 -20.25 -17.56
CA PRO A 240 13.64 -19.44 -18.74
C PRO A 240 12.16 -19.10 -18.85
N ARG A 241 11.81 -18.03 -19.58
CA ARG A 241 10.42 -17.57 -19.75
C ARG A 241 9.69 -18.30 -20.89
N VAL A 242 8.36 -18.29 -20.83
CA VAL A 242 7.52 -18.77 -21.93
C VAL A 242 7.89 -18.03 -23.22
N GLY A 243 8.07 -18.79 -24.30
CA GLY A 243 8.49 -18.29 -25.60
C GLY A 243 9.95 -18.57 -25.94
N GLU A 244 10.81 -18.81 -24.96
CA GLU A 244 12.23 -19.10 -25.19
C GLU A 244 12.44 -20.49 -25.82
N ARG A 245 13.44 -20.58 -26.70
CA ARG A 245 13.90 -21.84 -27.30
C ARG A 245 15.01 -22.42 -26.45
N ILE A 246 14.96 -23.71 -26.24
CA ILE A 246 15.90 -24.43 -25.39
C ILE A 246 16.39 -25.69 -26.10
N ARG A 247 17.59 -26.12 -25.77
CA ARG A 247 18.22 -27.33 -26.29
C ARG A 247 18.47 -28.31 -25.15
N SER A 248 18.08 -29.57 -25.32
CA SER A 248 18.42 -30.62 -24.38
C SER A 248 19.91 -30.96 -24.49
N LYS A 249 20.67 -30.90 -23.40
CA LYS A 249 22.10 -31.27 -23.41
C LYS A 249 22.34 -32.75 -23.67
N LYS A 250 21.41 -33.61 -23.22
CA LYS A 250 21.51 -35.07 -23.35
C LYS A 250 21.19 -35.57 -24.76
N HIS A 251 20.15 -35.01 -25.39
CA HIS A 251 19.63 -35.51 -26.67
C HIS A 251 19.82 -34.55 -27.85
N GLY A 252 20.32 -33.33 -27.60
CA GLY A 252 20.55 -32.32 -28.63
C GLY A 252 19.29 -31.76 -29.29
N THR A 253 18.10 -32.16 -28.85
CA THR A 253 16.80 -31.77 -29.41
C THR A 253 16.42 -30.35 -29.00
N ILE A 254 15.75 -29.62 -29.90
CA ILE A 254 15.30 -28.24 -29.69
C ILE A 254 13.82 -28.25 -29.30
N TRP A 255 13.49 -27.47 -28.27
CA TRP A 255 12.16 -27.32 -27.73
C TRP A 255 11.86 -25.84 -27.52
N LYS A 256 10.57 -25.50 -27.46
CA LYS A 256 10.10 -24.16 -27.12
C LYS A 256 9.23 -24.24 -25.88
N ILE A 257 9.41 -23.31 -24.96
CA ILE A 257 8.56 -23.21 -23.78
C ILE A 257 7.24 -22.56 -24.18
N ILE A 258 6.13 -23.22 -23.90
CA ILE A 258 4.79 -22.78 -24.32
C ILE A 258 3.89 -22.40 -23.15
N GLU A 259 4.12 -22.97 -21.97
CA GLU A 259 3.28 -22.73 -20.80
C GLU A 259 4.12 -22.88 -19.53
N GLU A 260 3.79 -22.05 -18.55
CA GLU A 260 4.35 -22.07 -17.21
C GLU A 260 3.18 -22.01 -16.23
N LYS A 261 3.17 -22.92 -15.25
CA LYS A 261 2.12 -22.97 -14.23
C LYS A 261 2.74 -23.11 -12.84
N GLU A 262 2.44 -22.14 -11.98
CA GLU A 262 2.80 -22.15 -10.56
C GLU A 262 1.78 -22.99 -9.78
N VAL A 263 2.26 -23.99 -9.02
CA VAL A 263 1.39 -24.84 -8.19
C VAL A 263 2.05 -25.13 -6.84
N TRP A 264 1.22 -25.39 -5.85
CA TRP A 264 1.66 -25.89 -4.55
C TRP A 264 1.56 -27.40 -4.52
N ILE A 265 2.63 -28.07 -4.09
CA ILE A 265 2.67 -29.52 -3.93
C ILE A 265 2.90 -29.87 -2.46
N ASP A 266 2.20 -30.87 -1.96
CA ASP A 266 2.49 -31.43 -0.65
C ASP A 266 3.62 -32.45 -0.80
N VAL A 267 4.78 -32.12 -0.22
CA VAL A 267 5.96 -33.01 -0.22
C VAL A 267 5.92 -33.81 1.08
N SER A 268 5.93 -35.15 0.96
CA SER A 268 6.02 -36.08 2.08
C SER A 268 7.41 -36.11 2.70
N GLU A 269 7.51 -36.46 4.00
CA GLU A 269 8.73 -36.42 4.83
C GLU A 269 9.98 -37.16 4.28
N GLU A 270 9.84 -37.97 3.23
CA GLU A 270 10.93 -38.76 2.65
C GLU A 270 12.05 -37.91 1.98
N GLU A 271 11.83 -36.62 1.71
CA GLU A 271 12.77 -35.77 0.96
C GLU A 271 13.54 -34.73 1.82
N GLY A 272 13.62 -34.90 3.15
CA GLY A 272 14.55 -34.14 4.00
C GLY A 272 14.18 -32.67 4.27
N PHE A 273 12.94 -32.27 3.99
CA PHE A 273 12.37 -30.96 4.32
C PHE A 273 11.15 -31.10 5.26
N GLU A 274 10.82 -30.04 6.00
CA GLU A 274 9.60 -30.00 6.83
C GLU A 274 8.36 -30.32 5.97
N PRO A 275 7.44 -31.18 6.45
CA PRO A 275 6.22 -31.49 5.73
C PRO A 275 5.37 -30.23 5.54
N GLY A 276 5.03 -29.93 4.29
CA GLY A 276 4.18 -28.77 3.97
C GLY A 276 4.10 -28.45 2.48
N PRO A 277 3.22 -27.50 2.12
CA PRO A 277 3.04 -27.06 0.74
C PRO A 277 4.32 -26.37 0.24
N THR A 278 4.98 -27.00 -0.72
CA THR A 278 6.19 -26.53 -1.37
C THR A 278 5.82 -25.95 -2.74
N PRO A 279 6.34 -24.77 -3.13
CA PRO A 279 6.08 -24.24 -4.44
C PRO A 279 6.79 -25.08 -5.50
N ALA A 280 6.09 -25.37 -6.58
CA ALA A 280 6.64 -26.02 -7.77
C ALA A 280 6.18 -25.28 -9.03
N ILE A 281 7.07 -25.22 -10.02
CA ILE A 281 6.79 -24.62 -11.32
C ILE A 281 6.75 -25.74 -12.36
N TYR A 282 5.59 -25.90 -13.00
CA TYR A 282 5.45 -26.78 -14.16
C TYR A 282 5.79 -25.98 -15.41
N VAL A 283 6.74 -26.51 -16.18
CA VAL A 283 7.13 -25.94 -17.47
C VAL A 283 6.74 -26.93 -18.56
N ARG A 284 5.96 -26.46 -19.52
CA ARG A 284 5.55 -27.24 -20.68
C ARG A 284 6.37 -26.84 -21.90
N TYR A 285 6.97 -27.84 -22.52
CA TYR A 285 7.79 -27.75 -23.70
C TYR A 285 7.03 -28.29 -24.90
N TRP A 286 7.24 -27.67 -26.04
CA TRP A 286 6.75 -28.12 -27.34
C TRP A 286 7.91 -28.29 -28.29
N GLN A 287 7.98 -29.44 -28.96
CA GLN A 287 8.98 -29.70 -29.97
C GLN A 287 8.52 -29.12 -31.32
N PRO A 288 9.25 -28.16 -31.92
CA PRO A 288 8.95 -27.70 -33.26
C PRO A 288 9.40 -28.79 -34.25
N GLU A 289 8.47 -29.56 -34.81
CA GLU A 289 8.77 -30.45 -35.94
C GLU A 289 8.87 -29.65 -37.25
N SER A 290 9.79 -30.06 -38.13
CA SER A 290 10.04 -29.41 -39.43
C SER A 290 8.95 -29.63 -40.48
N SER A 291 7.90 -30.39 -40.17
CA SER A 291 6.86 -30.75 -41.14
C SER A 291 5.45 -30.60 -40.57
N SER A 292 4.77 -29.55 -41.08
CA SER A 292 3.33 -29.35 -41.21
C SER A 292 2.48 -28.91 -39.99
N VAL A 293 1.92 -27.70 -40.15
CA VAL A 293 0.87 -27.00 -39.38
C VAL A 293 1.30 -26.50 -37.98
N PRO A 294 1.23 -25.17 -37.71
CA PRO A 294 1.44 -24.63 -36.37
C PRO A 294 0.46 -25.26 -35.37
N GLY A 295 0.97 -25.82 -34.27
CA GLY A 295 0.15 -26.32 -33.15
C GLY A 295 -0.04 -27.85 -33.06
N ARG A 296 0.51 -28.67 -33.97
CA ARG A 296 0.62 -30.12 -33.79
C ARG A 296 2.09 -30.52 -33.65
N GLY A 297 2.50 -30.85 -32.42
CA GLY A 297 3.84 -31.38 -32.15
C GLY A 297 3.88 -32.00 -30.75
N LYS A 298 4.92 -32.78 -30.47
CA LYS A 298 5.08 -33.44 -29.17
C LYS A 298 5.23 -32.40 -28.06
N THR A 299 4.45 -32.55 -26.99
CA THR A 299 4.61 -31.76 -25.77
C THR A 299 5.21 -32.60 -24.65
N MET A 300 6.04 -31.99 -23.83
CA MET A 300 6.60 -32.58 -22.63
C MET A 300 6.39 -31.62 -21.46
N GLU A 301 6.14 -32.15 -20.27
CA GLU A 301 6.00 -31.35 -19.06
C GLU A 301 7.06 -31.78 -18.06
N TYR A 302 7.69 -30.80 -17.41
CA TYR A 302 8.65 -31.05 -16.34
C TYR A 302 8.31 -30.19 -15.13
N ARG A 303 8.41 -30.79 -13.95
CA ARG A 303 8.16 -30.12 -12.67
C ARG A 303 9.49 -29.71 -12.07
N TYR A 304 9.58 -28.45 -11.66
CA TYR A 304 10.73 -27.90 -10.95
C TYR A 304 10.33 -27.50 -9.54
N SER A 305 11.04 -28.03 -8.55
CA SER A 305 10.88 -27.78 -7.12
C SER A 305 12.21 -27.34 -6.50
N PHE A 306 12.21 -26.94 -5.22
CA PHE A 306 13.43 -26.49 -4.54
C PHE A 306 14.53 -27.56 -4.41
N ILE A 307 14.17 -28.84 -4.58
CA ILE A 307 15.05 -30.02 -4.48
C ILE A 307 15.72 -30.31 -5.84
N ASP A 308 15.10 -29.87 -6.93
CA ASP A 308 15.62 -30.12 -8.27
C ASP A 308 16.90 -29.32 -8.54
N SER A 309 17.74 -29.87 -9.43
CA SER A 309 18.93 -29.16 -9.92
C SER A 309 18.56 -28.00 -10.84
N SER A 310 19.47 -27.03 -10.97
CA SER A 310 19.28 -25.87 -11.86
C SER A 310 18.86 -26.30 -13.26
N PHE A 311 18.01 -25.49 -13.90
CA PHE A 311 17.56 -25.68 -15.27
C PHE A 311 18.73 -25.96 -16.23
N HIS A 312 19.84 -25.24 -16.05
CA HIS A 312 21.04 -25.35 -16.88
C HIS A 312 21.81 -26.66 -16.74
N ALA A 313 21.48 -27.51 -15.76
CA ALA A 313 22.07 -28.84 -15.64
C ALA A 313 21.67 -29.72 -16.84
N ASN A 314 20.41 -29.62 -17.27
CA ASN A 314 19.84 -30.49 -18.31
C ASN A 314 19.57 -29.77 -19.64
N TRP A 315 19.45 -28.45 -19.60
CA TRP A 315 19.03 -27.63 -20.73
C TRP A 315 19.97 -26.46 -20.99
N GLU A 316 19.96 -25.98 -22.22
CA GLU A 316 20.67 -24.78 -22.66
C GLU A 316 19.67 -23.84 -23.33
N VAL A 317 19.67 -22.56 -22.97
CA VAL A 317 18.79 -21.57 -23.59
C VAL A 317 19.43 -21.09 -24.89
N LEU A 318 18.70 -21.17 -25.99
CA LEU A 318 19.11 -20.63 -27.28
C LEU A 318 18.63 -19.18 -27.36
N TYR A 319 19.59 -18.26 -27.28
CA TYR A 319 19.35 -16.84 -27.56
C TYR A 319 19.40 -16.66 -29.08
N ASP A 320 18.23 -16.64 -29.72
CA ASP A 320 18.09 -16.18 -31.11
C ASP A 320 18.11 -14.64 -31.17
#